data_AF-A0A7Y2K7Y9-F1
#
_entry.id   AF-A0A7Y2K7Y9-F1
#
_cell.length_a   1.000
_cell.length_b   1.000
_cell.length_c   1.000
_cell.angle_alpha   90.00
_cell.angle_beta   90.00
_cell.angle_gamma   90.00
#
_symmetry.space_group_name_H-M   'P 1'
#
loop_
_entity.id
_entity.type
_entity.pdbx_description
1 polymer ?
#
loop_
_entity_poly.entity_id
_entity_poly.type
_entity_poly.pdbx_seq_one_letter_code
_entity_poly.pdbx_strand_id
1 'polypeptide(L)'
;LYFDNPDYFKSNLDKILPYITVLMNCIIWSPKFPRIVTKELMEKIYAHSMALKVIGDITCDPNGSIEFSKETWIDNPVYIYNPLKKEIRDGFEGYGIAVMAVTNLPCEFSFDASEQFSKDLFPFLEDIVKADYNGTLADSQLPSEIKRAVIMWQGDFTEDFNYMIKFLEAEN
;
A
#
# COMPACT_ATOMS: atom_id res chain seq x y z
N LEU A 1 -7.10 7.58 20.01
CA LEU A 1 -6.32 8.84 20.18
C LEU A 1 -5.57 9.23 18.91
N TYR A 2 -4.56 8.46 18.46
CA TYR A 2 -3.82 8.78 17.21
C TYR A 2 -4.70 8.71 15.97
N PHE A 3 -5.47 7.62 15.81
CA PHE A 3 -6.36 7.44 14.65
C PHE A 3 -7.51 8.46 14.58
N ASP A 4 -7.91 9.01 15.72
CA ASP A 4 -9.02 9.96 15.84
C ASP A 4 -8.56 11.42 15.73
N ASN A 5 -7.30 11.72 16.10
CA ASN A 5 -6.74 13.08 16.11
C ASN A 5 -5.29 13.09 15.58
N PRO A 6 -5.07 12.68 14.33
CA PRO A 6 -3.71 12.51 13.78
C PRO A 6 -2.93 13.83 13.70
N ASP A 7 -3.62 14.96 13.55
CA ASP A 7 -3.01 16.30 13.45
C ASP A 7 -2.28 16.76 14.72
N TYR A 8 -2.54 16.12 15.86
CA TYR A 8 -1.84 16.41 17.12
C TYR A 8 -0.47 15.75 17.22
N PHE A 9 -0.11 14.91 16.24
CA PHE A 9 1.12 14.15 16.24
C PHE A 9 2.04 14.58 15.11
N LYS A 10 3.34 14.47 15.34
CA LYS A 10 4.37 14.62 14.32
C LYS A 10 5.33 13.44 14.38
N SER A 11 5.88 13.08 13.23
CA SER A 11 6.96 12.10 13.16
C SER A 11 8.15 12.57 14.00
N ASN A 12 8.74 11.65 14.77
CA ASN A 12 9.98 11.86 15.53
C ASN A 12 11.15 11.04 14.95
N LEU A 13 10.99 10.53 13.73
CA LEU A 13 12.01 9.73 13.05
C LEU A 13 13.25 10.53 12.71
N ASP A 14 13.17 11.86 12.70
CA ASP A 14 14.32 12.76 12.61
C ASP A 14 15.42 12.44 13.65
N LYS A 15 15.04 11.89 14.81
CA LYS A 15 15.97 11.48 15.86
C LYS A 15 16.68 10.15 15.58
N ILE A 16 16.16 9.33 14.66
CA ILE A 16 16.62 7.96 14.41
C ILE A 16 17.29 7.85 13.04
N LEU A 17 16.72 8.49 12.02
CA LEU A 17 17.19 8.50 10.62
C LEU A 17 18.70 8.79 10.46
N PRO A 18 19.35 9.68 11.26
CA PRO A 18 20.79 9.91 11.15
C PRO A 18 21.69 8.74 11.60
N TYR A 19 21.13 7.72 12.25
CA TYR A 19 21.86 6.63 12.90
C TYR A 19 21.53 5.24 12.35
N ILE A 20 20.56 5.13 11.43
CA ILE A 20 20.19 3.86 10.81
C ILE A 20 20.67 3.83 9.36
N THR A 21 20.94 2.62 8.87
CA THR A 21 21.36 2.41 7.48
C THR A 21 20.21 1.99 6.57
N VAL A 22 19.21 1.30 7.13
CA VAL A 22 18.06 0.77 6.40
C VAL A 22 16.78 1.16 7.13
N LEU A 23 15.79 1.64 6.39
CA LEU A 23 14.42 1.84 6.86
C LEU A 23 13.49 0.93 6.05
N MET A 24 12.77 0.03 6.72
CA MET A 24 11.67 -0.72 6.12
C MET A 24 10.35 -0.06 6.52
N ASN A 25 9.65 0.54 5.56
CA ASN A 25 8.37 1.19 5.76
C ASN A 25 7.24 0.23 5.39
N CYS A 26 6.49 -0.23 6.39
CA CYS A 26 5.41 -1.22 6.25
C CYS A 26 4.13 -0.72 6.92
N ILE A 27 3.83 0.56 6.80
CA ILE A 27 2.68 1.17 7.49
C ILE A 27 1.45 1.25 6.58
N ILE A 28 0.27 1.39 7.17
CA ILE A 28 -0.90 1.87 6.44
C ILE A 28 -0.94 3.38 6.58
N TRP A 29 -0.96 4.10 5.46
CA TRP A 29 -0.99 5.55 5.44
C TRP A 29 -2.21 6.09 4.70
N SER A 30 -2.64 7.28 5.09
CA SER A 30 -3.62 8.07 4.32
C SER A 30 -3.34 9.56 4.55
N PRO A 31 -3.82 10.47 3.68
CA PRO A 31 -3.49 11.90 3.74
C PRO A 31 -3.84 12.59 5.07
N LYS A 32 -4.73 12.02 5.88
CA LYS A 32 -5.06 12.52 7.23
C LYS A 32 -3.93 12.32 8.24
N PHE A 33 -2.95 11.46 7.96
CA PHE A 33 -1.83 11.20 8.85
C PHE A 33 -0.58 11.98 8.39
N PRO A 34 0.22 12.50 9.33
CA PRO A 34 1.46 13.17 8.98
C PRO A 34 2.40 12.22 8.22
N ARG A 35 3.12 12.77 7.25
CA ARG A 35 4.18 12.03 6.55
C ARG A 35 5.28 11.66 7.53
N ILE A 36 5.84 10.47 7.33
CA ILE A 36 6.88 9.92 8.18
C ILE A 36 8.25 10.47 7.78
N VAL A 37 8.51 10.53 6.47
CA VAL A 37 9.74 11.04 5.88
C VAL A 37 9.39 12.03 4.77
N THR A 38 9.78 13.29 4.95
CA THR A 38 9.59 14.35 3.96
C THR A 38 10.88 14.64 3.20
N LYS A 39 10.77 15.23 1.99
CA LYS A 39 11.92 15.68 1.19
C LYS A 39 12.74 16.71 1.97
N GLU A 40 12.06 17.64 2.66
CA GLU A 40 12.70 18.66 3.50
C GLU A 40 13.44 18.08 4.70
N LEU A 41 12.84 17.08 5.37
CA LEU A 41 13.48 16.40 6.49
C LEU A 41 14.75 15.69 6.02
N MET A 42 14.66 14.97 4.90
CA MET A 42 15.80 14.23 4.39
C MET A 42 16.91 15.13 3.87
N GLU A 43 16.60 16.26 3.24
CA GLU A 43 17.60 17.26 2.87
C GLU A 43 18.42 17.71 4.10
N LYS A 44 17.75 18.05 5.21
CA LYS A 44 18.41 18.47 6.46
C LYS A 44 19.28 17.39 7.07
N ILE A 45 18.79 16.14 7.10
CA ILE A 45 19.53 15.01 7.67
C ILE A 45 20.74 14.67 6.79
N TYR A 46 20.53 14.55 5.48
CA TYR A 46 21.56 14.10 4.53
C TYR A 46 22.71 15.10 4.39
N ALA A 47 22.48 16.38 4.69
CA ALA A 47 23.53 17.39 4.78
C ALA A 47 24.53 17.14 5.92
N HIS A 48 24.14 16.41 6.97
CA HIS A 48 24.97 16.17 8.16
C HIS A 48 25.34 14.69 8.36
N SER A 49 24.47 13.78 7.93
CA SER A 49 24.67 12.33 8.04
C SER A 49 24.15 11.62 6.80
N MET A 50 25.03 10.82 6.18
CA MET A 50 24.67 9.93 5.08
C MET A 50 24.48 8.49 5.55
N ALA A 51 24.14 8.28 6.83
CA ALA A 51 23.99 6.95 7.43
C ALA A 51 22.90 6.13 6.73
N LEU A 52 21.73 6.74 6.48
CA LEU A 52 20.63 6.10 5.77
C LEU A 52 21.01 5.88 4.30
N LYS A 53 21.05 4.61 3.90
CA LYS A 53 21.40 4.18 2.54
C LYS A 53 20.24 3.55 1.79
N VAL A 54 19.34 2.87 2.49
CA VAL A 54 18.26 2.10 1.86
C VAL A 54 16.92 2.41 2.53
N ILE A 55 15.89 2.59 1.72
CA ILE A 55 14.49 2.57 2.14
C ILE A 55 13.77 1.47 1.35
N GLY A 56 13.20 0.49 2.05
CA GLY A 56 12.24 -0.44 1.46
C GLY A 56 10.83 0.04 1.82
N ASP A 57 10.09 0.58 0.86
CA ASP A 57 8.75 1.11 1.06
C ASP A 57 7.70 0.13 0.52
N ILE A 58 7.15 -0.69 1.42
CA ILE A 58 6.17 -1.74 1.10
C ILE A 58 4.80 -1.15 0.79
N THR A 59 4.50 0.05 1.30
CA THR A 59 3.22 0.72 1.05
C THR A 59 3.13 1.17 -0.40
N CYS A 60 4.27 1.59 -0.97
CA CYS A 60 4.44 1.96 -2.37
C CYS A 60 3.49 3.09 -2.80
N ASP A 61 3.00 3.90 -1.85
CA ASP A 61 2.06 4.98 -2.12
C ASP A 61 2.78 6.18 -2.77
N PRO A 62 2.48 6.56 -4.02
CA PRO A 62 3.10 7.72 -4.65
C PRO A 62 2.78 9.00 -3.87
N ASN A 63 3.83 9.73 -3.49
CA ASN A 63 3.69 10.86 -2.56
C ASN A 63 2.91 10.46 -1.29
N GLY A 64 3.27 9.32 -0.68
CA GLY A 64 2.69 8.78 0.55
C GLY A 64 3.50 9.05 1.80
N SER A 65 3.48 8.13 2.77
CA SER A 65 4.19 8.29 4.05
C SER A 65 5.69 8.63 3.91
N ILE A 66 6.32 8.12 2.85
CA ILE A 66 7.61 8.58 2.33
C ILE A 66 7.32 9.50 1.13
N GLU A 67 7.58 10.81 1.28
CA GLU A 67 7.10 11.82 0.32
C GLU A 67 7.69 11.67 -1.10
N PHE A 68 8.90 11.14 -1.21
CA PHE A 68 9.56 10.86 -2.50
C PHE A 68 9.39 9.40 -2.95
N SER A 69 8.43 8.67 -2.38
CA SER A 69 8.04 7.35 -2.87
C SER A 69 7.45 7.47 -4.28
N LYS A 70 7.90 6.58 -5.16
CA LYS A 70 7.48 6.42 -6.55
C LYS A 70 7.33 4.92 -6.78
N GLU A 71 6.22 4.52 -7.38
CA GLU A 71 6.02 3.13 -7.80
C GLU A 71 7.16 2.64 -8.70
N THR A 72 7.66 1.45 -8.39
CA THR A 72 8.59 0.69 -9.20
C THR A 72 8.00 -0.65 -9.56
N TRP A 73 8.53 -1.24 -10.63
CA TRP A 73 8.12 -2.55 -11.13
C TRP A 73 9.27 -3.54 -10.97
N ILE A 74 8.97 -4.83 -11.01
CA ILE A 74 9.96 -5.91 -10.88
C ILE A 74 11.18 -5.74 -11.81
N ASP A 75 10.95 -5.28 -13.04
CA ASP A 75 12.02 -5.09 -14.03
C ASP A 75 12.98 -3.95 -13.67
N ASN A 76 12.53 -2.99 -12.87
CA ASN A 76 13.31 -1.84 -12.42
C ASN A 76 12.90 -1.47 -10.97
N PRO A 77 13.32 -2.27 -9.99
CA PRO A 77 12.70 -2.31 -8.65
C PRO A 77 13.22 -1.24 -7.69
N VAL A 78 14.22 -0.47 -8.11
CA VAL A 78 14.95 0.47 -7.27
C VAL A 78 15.23 1.76 -8.02
N TYR A 79 15.19 2.87 -7.30
CA TYR A 79 15.74 4.14 -7.75
C TYR A 79 16.60 4.78 -6.65
N ILE A 80 17.52 5.66 -7.05
CA ILE A 80 18.28 6.51 -6.15
C ILE A 80 17.56 7.84 -5.98
N TYR A 81 17.21 8.19 -4.75
CA TYR A 81 16.77 9.54 -4.39
C TYR A 81 17.95 10.34 -3.82
N ASN A 82 18.26 11.49 -4.42
CA ASN A 82 19.26 12.44 -3.91
C ASN A 82 18.56 13.53 -3.08
N PRO A 83 18.69 13.56 -1.74
CA PRO A 83 17.98 14.53 -0.92
C PRO A 83 18.45 15.98 -1.12
N LEU A 84 19.72 16.18 -1.47
CA LEU A 84 20.31 17.52 -1.64
C LEU A 84 19.87 18.18 -2.95
N LYS A 85 19.63 17.38 -4.00
CA LYS A 85 19.13 17.86 -5.30
C LYS A 85 17.63 17.69 -5.48
N LYS A 86 16.99 16.88 -4.64
CA LYS A 86 15.58 16.44 -4.75
C LYS A 86 15.30 15.73 -6.07
N GLU A 87 16.29 14.98 -6.57
CA GLU A 87 16.24 14.25 -7.84
C GLU A 87 16.07 12.76 -7.60
N ILE A 88 15.34 12.10 -8.50
CA ILE A 88 15.20 10.65 -8.57
C ILE A 88 15.88 10.16 -9.85
N ARG A 89 16.69 9.11 -9.73
CA ARG A 89 17.29 8.40 -10.86
C ARG A 89 17.03 6.91 -10.72
N ASP A 90 16.44 6.32 -11.74
CA ASP A 90 16.17 4.88 -11.78
C ASP A 90 17.47 4.06 -11.74
N GLY A 91 17.40 2.87 -11.16
CA GLY A 91 18.52 1.96 -10.97
C GLY A 91 19.21 2.08 -9.60
N PHE A 92 20.34 1.39 -9.48
CA PHE A 92 21.10 1.25 -8.23
C PHE A 92 22.34 2.16 -8.14
N GLU A 93 22.63 2.92 -9.20
CA GLU A 93 23.83 3.75 -9.28
C GLU A 93 23.55 5.22 -9.02
N GLY A 94 24.36 5.83 -8.15
CA GLY A 94 24.35 7.27 -7.95
C GLY A 94 24.59 7.65 -6.50
N TYR A 95 24.60 8.97 -6.27
CA TYR A 95 24.71 9.55 -4.95
C TYR A 95 23.31 9.78 -4.37
N GLY A 96 22.99 9.11 -3.27
CA GLY A 96 21.69 9.24 -2.62
C GLY A 96 21.32 8.03 -1.76
N ILE A 97 20.02 7.83 -1.63
CA ILE A 97 19.37 6.74 -0.89
C ILE A 97 18.74 5.82 -1.94
N ALA A 98 19.05 4.52 -1.88
CA ALA A 98 18.37 3.53 -2.69
C ALA A 98 16.97 3.28 -2.11
N VAL A 99 15.95 3.45 -2.93
CA VAL A 99 14.55 3.24 -2.55
C VAL A 99 13.99 2.10 -3.37
N MET A 100 13.52 1.06 -2.68
CA MET A 100 12.77 -0.05 -3.25
C MET A 100 11.30 0.16 -2.91
N ALA A 101 10.45 0.36 -3.91
CA ALA A 101 9.01 0.58 -3.74
C ALA A 101 8.27 -0.20 -4.81
N VAL A 102 8.43 -1.52 -4.78
CA VAL A 102 7.93 -2.43 -5.83
C VAL A 102 6.44 -2.64 -5.61
N THR A 103 5.64 -2.30 -6.63
CA THR A 103 4.21 -2.58 -6.60
C THR A 103 3.95 -4.08 -6.72
N ASN A 104 2.87 -4.56 -6.10
CA ASN A 104 2.48 -5.97 -6.13
C ASN A 104 3.60 -6.94 -5.70
N LEU A 105 4.35 -6.57 -4.65
CA LEU A 105 5.48 -7.33 -4.12
C LEU A 105 5.21 -8.83 -3.84
N PRO A 106 4.00 -9.29 -3.46
CA PRO A 106 3.73 -10.73 -3.33
C PRO A 106 4.02 -11.54 -4.60
N CYS A 107 4.01 -10.92 -5.78
CA CYS A 107 4.38 -11.59 -7.04
C CYS A 107 5.84 -12.06 -7.08
N GLU A 108 6.74 -11.47 -6.29
CA GLU A 108 8.13 -11.96 -6.15
C GLU A 108 8.20 -13.36 -5.55
N PHE A 109 7.18 -13.74 -4.76
CA PHE A 109 7.01 -15.05 -4.17
C PHE A 109 5.69 -15.67 -4.64
N SER A 110 5.47 -15.66 -5.96
CA SER A 110 4.20 -16.04 -6.60
C SER A 110 3.68 -17.43 -6.20
N PHE A 111 4.57 -18.40 -5.98
CA PHE A 111 4.19 -19.72 -5.49
C PHE A 111 3.62 -19.64 -4.06
N ASP A 112 4.36 -19.04 -3.13
CA ASP A 112 3.93 -18.90 -1.73
C ASP A 112 2.66 -18.04 -1.60
N ALA A 113 2.57 -16.96 -2.38
CA ALA A 113 1.39 -16.10 -2.41
C ALA A 113 0.15 -16.87 -2.92
N SER A 114 0.30 -17.70 -3.95
CA SER A 114 -0.78 -18.54 -4.47
C SER A 114 -1.17 -19.63 -3.49
N GLU A 115 -0.20 -20.26 -2.83
CA GLU A 115 -0.44 -21.29 -1.82
C GLU A 115 -1.20 -20.71 -0.63
N GLN A 116 -0.77 -19.55 -0.12
CA GLN A 116 -1.42 -18.86 0.99
C GLN A 116 -2.85 -18.42 0.61
N PHE A 117 -3.02 -17.75 -0.54
CA PHE A 117 -4.35 -17.36 -1.02
C PHE A 117 -5.28 -18.57 -1.17
N SER A 118 -4.77 -19.68 -1.73
CA SER A 118 -5.55 -20.90 -1.85
C SER A 118 -5.93 -21.44 -0.47
N LYS A 119 -5.01 -21.50 0.50
CA LYS A 119 -5.30 -21.98 1.87
C LYS A 119 -6.38 -21.14 2.56
N ASP A 120 -6.38 -19.82 2.34
CA ASP A 120 -7.36 -18.91 2.94
C ASP A 120 -8.73 -18.97 2.26
N LEU A 121 -8.77 -19.21 0.94
CA LEU A 121 -10.03 -19.33 0.17
C LEU A 121 -10.67 -20.72 0.28
N PHE A 122 -9.86 -21.78 0.39
CA PHE A 122 -10.32 -23.18 0.35
C PHE A 122 -11.46 -23.50 1.33
N PRO A 123 -11.48 -22.99 2.58
CA PRO A 123 -12.57 -23.23 3.52
C PRO A 123 -13.94 -22.75 3.03
N PHE A 124 -13.99 -21.76 2.14
CA PHE A 124 -15.23 -21.21 1.60
C PHE A 124 -15.65 -21.86 0.28
N LEU A 125 -14.75 -22.63 -0.36
CA LEU A 125 -14.93 -23.08 -1.75
C LEU A 125 -16.16 -23.96 -1.93
N GLU A 126 -16.40 -24.89 -1.01
CA GLU A 126 -17.54 -25.81 -1.09
C GLU A 126 -18.88 -25.04 -1.01
N ASP A 127 -18.98 -24.11 -0.07
CA ASP A 127 -20.20 -23.30 0.11
C ASP A 127 -20.41 -22.31 -1.04
N ILE A 128 -19.33 -21.74 -1.59
CA ILE A 128 -19.39 -20.93 -2.82
C ILE A 128 -19.95 -21.78 -3.96
N VAL A 129 -19.39 -22.96 -4.22
CA VAL A 129 -19.82 -23.81 -5.34
C VAL A 129 -21.27 -24.28 -5.20
N LYS A 130 -21.75 -24.52 -3.98
CA LYS A 130 -23.10 -25.00 -3.69
C LYS A 130 -24.15 -23.90 -3.51
N ALA A 131 -23.74 -22.63 -3.51
CA ALA A 131 -24.63 -21.51 -3.29
C ALA A 131 -25.77 -21.45 -4.32
N ASP A 132 -26.93 -20.94 -3.88
CA ASP A 132 -28.04 -20.65 -4.77
C ASP A 132 -27.88 -19.26 -5.38
N TYR A 133 -27.52 -19.23 -6.66
CA TYR A 133 -27.32 -18.01 -7.43
C TYR A 133 -28.59 -17.49 -8.12
N ASN A 134 -29.70 -18.23 -8.06
CA ASN A 134 -30.97 -17.80 -8.65
C ASN A 134 -31.80 -16.95 -7.69
N GLY A 135 -31.63 -17.16 -6.39
CA GLY A 135 -32.32 -16.43 -5.33
C GLY A 135 -31.70 -15.08 -4.96
N THR A 136 -32.12 -14.57 -3.80
CA THR A 136 -31.54 -13.35 -3.23
C THR A 136 -30.16 -13.64 -2.63
N LEU A 137 -29.29 -12.63 -2.51
CA LEU A 137 -28.01 -12.78 -1.81
C LEU A 137 -28.21 -13.27 -0.37
N ALA A 138 -29.26 -12.82 0.31
CA ALA A 138 -29.56 -13.25 1.68
C ALA A 138 -29.82 -14.77 1.76
N ASP A 139 -30.53 -15.32 0.78
CA ASP A 139 -30.95 -16.72 0.74
C ASP A 139 -29.95 -17.64 0.00
N SER A 140 -28.92 -17.07 -0.61
CA SER A 140 -27.90 -17.77 -1.44
C SER A 140 -27.11 -18.88 -0.74
N GLN A 141 -27.27 -19.06 0.57
CA GLN A 141 -26.48 -19.98 1.41
C GLN A 141 -24.96 -19.69 1.44
N LEU A 142 -24.49 -18.60 0.83
CA LEU A 142 -23.10 -18.19 0.96
C LEU A 142 -22.72 -17.91 2.42
N PRO A 143 -21.46 -18.18 2.82
CA PRO A 143 -20.93 -17.79 4.13
C PRO A 143 -21.03 -16.28 4.33
N SER A 144 -21.21 -15.85 5.58
CA SER A 144 -21.40 -14.43 5.89
C SER A 144 -20.23 -13.55 5.42
N GLU A 145 -19.02 -14.11 5.48
CA GLU A 145 -17.75 -13.56 5.07
C GLU A 145 -17.77 -13.28 3.56
N ILE A 146 -18.22 -14.25 2.77
CA ILE A 146 -18.33 -14.13 1.33
C ILE A 146 -19.46 -13.16 0.96
N LYS A 147 -20.63 -13.24 1.63
CA LYS A 147 -21.75 -12.31 1.39
C LYS A 147 -21.34 -10.85 1.54
N ARG A 148 -20.57 -10.50 2.57
CA ARG A 148 -20.03 -9.13 2.77
C ARG A 148 -19.01 -8.73 1.71
N ALA A 149 -18.37 -9.70 1.06
CA ALA A 149 -17.42 -9.46 -0.03
C ALA A 149 -18.09 -9.39 -1.42
N VAL A 150 -19.40 -9.70 -1.53
CA VAL A 150 -20.13 -9.60 -2.81
C VAL A 150 -20.40 -8.12 -3.13
N ILE A 151 -19.72 -7.61 -4.16
CA ILE A 151 -19.92 -6.23 -4.66
C ILE A 151 -21.20 -6.12 -5.48
N MET A 152 -21.47 -7.12 -6.33
CA MET A 152 -22.64 -7.16 -7.21
C MET A 152 -23.34 -8.52 -7.13
N TRP A 153 -24.66 -8.51 -7.15
CA TRP A 153 -25.50 -9.70 -7.22
C TRP A 153 -26.50 -9.56 -8.36
N GLN A 154 -26.51 -10.53 -9.29
CA GLN A 154 -27.41 -10.55 -10.44
C GLN A 154 -27.44 -9.25 -11.29
N GLY A 155 -26.32 -8.53 -11.34
CA GLY A 155 -26.17 -7.31 -12.14
C GLY A 155 -26.38 -6.01 -11.38
N ASP A 156 -26.85 -6.06 -10.13
CA ASP A 156 -27.04 -4.89 -9.28
C ASP A 156 -25.99 -4.83 -8.17
N PHE A 157 -25.64 -3.61 -7.74
CA PHE A 157 -24.79 -3.44 -6.55
C PHE A 157 -25.53 -3.91 -5.30
N THR A 158 -24.81 -4.58 -4.40
CA THR A 158 -25.32 -4.90 -3.07
C THR A 158 -25.41 -3.64 -2.20
N GLU A 159 -26.15 -3.71 -1.09
CA GLU A 159 -26.47 -2.55 -0.25
C GLU A 159 -25.21 -1.76 0.19
N ASP A 160 -24.18 -2.46 0.66
CA ASP A 160 -22.92 -1.87 1.12
C ASP A 160 -22.13 -1.19 -0.01
N PHE A 161 -22.36 -1.60 -1.26
CA PHE A 161 -21.63 -1.13 -2.44
C PHE A 161 -22.47 -0.21 -3.34
N ASN A 162 -23.72 0.09 -2.96
CA ASN A 162 -24.63 0.92 -3.74
C ASN A 162 -24.10 2.35 -3.99
N TYR A 163 -23.18 2.82 -3.14
CA TYR A 163 -22.50 4.10 -3.34
C TYR A 163 -21.69 4.16 -4.64
N MET A 164 -21.33 3.01 -5.23
CA MET A 164 -20.55 2.92 -6.47
C MET A 164 -21.31 3.46 -7.69
N ILE A 165 -22.65 3.44 -7.68
CA ILE A 165 -23.48 3.99 -8.77
C ILE A 165 -23.12 5.45 -9.07
N LYS A 166 -22.82 6.24 -8.03
CA LYS A 166 -22.46 7.67 -8.16
C LYS A 166 -21.22 7.90 -9.02
N PHE A 167 -20.32 6.92 -9.12
CA PHE A 167 -19.13 7.01 -9.96
C PHE A 167 -19.37 6.58 -11.40
N LEU A 168 -20.45 5.83 -11.69
CA LEU A 168 -20.85 5.46 -13.05
C LEU A 168 -21.63 6.58 -13.75
N GLU A 169 -22.41 7.36 -12.99
CA GLU A 169 -23.20 8.47 -13.52
C GLU A 169 -22.35 9.71 -13.86
N ALA A 170 -21.16 9.84 -13.27
CA ALA A 170 -20.28 10.99 -13.46
C ALA A 170 -19.57 11.01 -14.84
N GLU A 171 -19.72 9.97 -15.65
CA GLU A 171 -19.15 9.86 -17.01
C GLU A 171 -20.19 10.04 -18.15
N ASN A 172 -21.44 10.43 -17.85
CA ASN A 172 -22.48 10.70 -18.85
C ASN A 172 -22.89 12.18 -18.91
#